data_AF-A0A971L7Y5-F1
#
_entry.id   AF-A0A971L7Y5-F1
#
_cell.length_a   1.000
_cell.length_b   1.000
_cell.length_c   1.000
_cell.angle_alpha   90.00
_cell.angle_beta   90.00
_cell.angle_gamma   90.00
#
_symmetry.space_group_name_H-M   'P 1'
#
loop_
_entity.id
_entity.type
_entity.pdbx_description
1 polymer ?
#
loop_
_entity_poly.entity_id
_entity_poly.type
_entity_poly.pdbx_seq_one_letter_code
_entity_poly.pdbx_strand_id
1 'polypeptide(L)' 'MGAAAQKITFQEGILNEGFYVTPYGTMDITVLPSKVEVDLTEMGGSINLEYELQLGQGKVSDNQLLITIEDL' A
#
# COMPACT_ATOMS: atom_id res chain seq x y z
N MET A 1 9.15 -19.57 9.54
CA MET A 1 8.43 -18.42 8.96
C MET A 1 9.43 -17.30 8.79
N GLY A 2 9.64 -16.81 7.57
CA GLY A 2 10.60 -15.73 7.30
C GLY A 2 9.90 -14.42 7.01
N ALA A 3 10.58 -13.30 7.28
CA ALA A 3 10.06 -11.96 7.06
C ALA A 3 9.80 -11.70 5.57
N ALA A 4 8.72 -11.00 5.27
CA ALA A 4 8.49 -10.38 3.98
C ALA A 4 8.86 -8.89 4.07
N ALA A 5 9.39 -8.33 2.98
CA ALA A 5 9.72 -6.91 2.88
C ALA A 5 9.08 -6.32 1.63
N GLN A 6 8.54 -5.11 1.76
CA GLN A 6 7.94 -4.35 0.66
C GLN A 6 8.24 -2.88 0.86
N LYS A 7 8.61 -2.21 -0.23
CA LYS A 7 8.67 -0.75 -0.30
C LYS A 7 7.89 -0.30 -1.52
N ILE A 8 6.82 0.45 -1.30
CA ILE A 8 5.97 0.99 -2.36
C ILE A 8 5.46 2.37 -1.95
N THR A 9 5.25 3.24 -2.92
CA THR A 9 4.72 4.59 -2.70
C THR A 9 3.26 4.61 -3.12
N PHE A 10 2.38 5.09 -2.24
CA PHE A 10 0.99 5.34 -2.57
C PHE A 10 0.84 6.82 -2.90
N GLN A 11 0.69 7.12 -4.19
CA GLN A 11 0.38 8.45 -4.68
C GLN A 11 -0.89 8.40 -5.52
N GLU A 12 -1.87 9.24 -5.18
CA GLU A 12 -3.19 9.25 -5.82
C GLU A 12 -3.07 9.47 -7.34
N GLY A 13 -3.73 8.60 -8.11
CA GLY A 13 -3.75 8.63 -9.57
C GLY A 13 -2.43 8.22 -10.24
N ILE A 14 -1.38 7.86 -9.50
CA ILE A 14 -0.08 7.47 -10.06
C ILE A 14 0.19 5.98 -9.85
N LEU A 15 0.40 5.30 -10.96
CA LEU A 15 0.84 3.92 -11.00
C LEU A 15 2.28 3.83 -10.46
N ASN A 16 2.47 3.08 -9.36
CA ASN A 16 3.78 2.88 -8.74
C ASN A 16 4.13 1.39 -8.67
N GLU A 17 5.31 1.05 -9.16
CA GLU A 17 5.86 -0.31 -9.14
C GLU A 17 6.75 -0.52 -7.89
N GLY A 18 6.77 -1.74 -7.39
CA GLY A 18 7.60 -2.14 -6.26
C GLY A 18 7.81 -3.64 -6.20
N PHE A 19 8.64 -4.06 -5.25
CA PHE A 19 8.96 -5.46 -5.03
C PHE A 19 8.37 -5.95 -3.72
N TYR A 20 7.72 -7.12 -3.77
CA TYR A 20 7.37 -7.91 -2.61
C TYR A 20 8.37 -9.05 -2.45
N VAL A 21 9.27 -8.92 -1.48
CA VAL A 21 10.38 -9.85 -1.26
C VAL A 21 10.03 -10.82 -0.15
N THR A 22 10.06 -12.11 -0.46
CA THR A 22 9.91 -13.22 0.50
C THR A 22 11.18 -14.07 0.53
N PRO A 23 11.37 -14.95 1.54
CA PRO A 23 12.49 -15.89 1.55
C PRO A 23 12.52 -16.86 0.36
N TYR A 24 11.41 -17.02 -0.36
CA TYR A 24 11.25 -17.97 -1.46
C TYR A 24 11.33 -17.31 -2.84
N GLY A 25 11.44 -15.99 -2.89
CA GLY A 25 11.46 -15.24 -4.15
C GLY A 25 10.92 -13.83 -4.02
N THR A 26 11.06 -13.08 -5.10
CA THR A 26 10.57 -11.71 -5.24
C THR A 26 9.46 -11.68 -6.27
N MET A 27 8.42 -10.90 -5.99
CA MET A 27 7.32 -10.64 -6.91
C MET A 27 7.24 -9.15 -7.23
N ASP A 28 7.08 -8.82 -8.51
CA ASP A 28 6.82 -7.47 -8.97
C ASP A 28 5.34 -7.15 -8.73
N ILE A 29 5.09 -6.06 -8.03
CA ILE A 29 3.75 -5.58 -7.70
C ILE A 29 3.61 -4.15 -8.17
N THR A 30 2.42 -3.79 -8.60
CA THR A 30 2.10 -2.42 -8.99
C THR A 30 0.84 -1.97 -8.27
N VAL A 31 0.83 -0.73 -7.78
CA VAL A 31 -0.36 -0.13 -7.17
C VAL A 31 -0.80 1.09 -7.94
N LEU A 32 -2.11 1.23 -8.11
CA LEU A 32 -2.75 2.46 -8.59
C LEU A 32 -3.73 2.95 -7.52
N PRO A 33 -3.31 3.90 -6.67
CA PRO A 33 -4.18 4.45 -5.63
C PRO A 33 -5.27 5.33 -6.24
N SER A 34 -6.52 5.04 -5.95
CA SER A 34 -7.67 5.88 -6.29
C SER A 34 -7.98 6.92 -5.21
N LYS A 35 -7.49 6.70 -3.99
CA LYS A 35 -7.69 7.57 -2.84
C LYS A 35 -6.48 7.54 -1.92
N VAL A 36 -5.93 8.71 -1.58
CA VAL A 36 -4.90 8.85 -0.55
C VAL A 36 -5.26 10.00 0.39
N GLU A 37 -5.96 9.67 1.48
CA GLU A 37 -6.30 10.64 2.54
C GLU A 37 -5.39 10.44 3.75
N VAL A 38 -4.72 11.51 4.17
CA VAL A 38 -3.84 11.53 5.34
C VAL A 38 -4.29 12.66 6.25
N ASP A 39 -4.79 12.29 7.43
CA ASP A 39 -5.14 13.23 8.50
C ASP A 39 -4.35 12.83 9.74
N LEU A 40 -3.18 13.43 9.93
CA LEU A 40 -2.30 13.13 11.07
C LEU A 40 -2.05 14.41 11.86
N THR A 41 -2.26 14.32 13.15
CA THR A 41 -2.03 15.38 14.13
C THR A 41 -1.15 14.88 15.27
N GLU A 42 -0.75 15.77 16.17
CA GLU A 42 -0.02 15.38 17.38
C GLU A 42 -0.84 14.47 18.31
N MET A 43 -2.17 14.47 18.20
CA MET A 43 -3.06 13.64 19.04
C MET A 43 -3.45 12.31 18.37
N GLY A 44 -2.79 11.95 17.28
CA GLY A 44 -3.16 10.81 16.44
C GLY A 44 -3.86 11.23 15.15
N GLY A 45 -4.64 10.33 14.56
CA GLY A 45 -5.33 10.55 13.30
C GLY A 45 -5.52 9.28 12.48
N SER A 46 -5.64 9.41 11.16
CA SER A 46 -5.82 8.28 10.26
C SER A 46 -5.18 8.46 8.89
N ILE A 47 -4.88 7.33 8.25
CA ILE A 47 -4.52 7.23 6.84
C ILE A 47 -5.56 6.32 6.19
N ASN A 48 -6.28 6.82 5.19
CA ASN A 48 -7.29 6.07 4.44
C ASN A 48 -6.87 5.96 2.97
N LEU A 49 -6.62 4.72 2.55
CA LEU A 49 -6.18 4.39 1.20
C LEU A 49 -7.21 3.52 0.50
N GLU A 50 -7.50 3.83 -0.76
CA GLU A 50 -8.12 2.91 -1.71
C GLU A 50 -7.18 2.76 -2.90
N TYR A 51 -6.94 1.53 -3.32
CA TYR A 51 -5.98 1.26 -4.38
C TYR A 51 -6.26 -0.04 -5.12
N GLU A 52 -5.97 -0.03 -6.40
CA GLU A 52 -5.85 -1.22 -7.22
C GLU A 52 -4.48 -1.85 -7.01
N LEU A 53 -4.43 -3.17 -6.80
CA LEU A 53 -3.21 -3.97 -6.83
C LEU A 53 -3.15 -4.76 -8.14
N GLN A 54 -2.00 -4.70 -8.80
CA GLN A 54 -1.72 -5.42 -10.03
C GLN A 54 -0.50 -6.34 -9.83
N LEU A 55 -0.53 -7.48 -10.52
CA LEU A 55 0.62 -8.38 -10.67
C LEU A 55 0.88 -8.55 -12.17
N GLY A 56 2.10 -8.24 -12.61
CA GLY A 56 2.40 -8.16 -14.05
C GLY A 56 1.57 -7.06 -14.73
N GLN A 57 0.80 -7.42 -15.76
CA GLN A 57 -0.04 -6.47 -16.52
C GLN A 57 -1.53 -6.54 -16.17
N GLY A 58 -1.89 -7.26 -15.10
CA GLY A 58 -3.28 -7.50 -14.74
C GLY A 58 -3.65 -6.95 -13.37
N LYS A 59 -4.77 -6.24 -13.30
CA LYS A 59 -5.49 -5.99 -12.05
C LYS A 59 -5.81 -7.30 -11.34
N VAL A 60 -5.44 -7.39 -10.07
CA VAL A 60 -5.73 -8.55 -9.22
C VAL A 60 -6.79 -8.24 -8.18
N SER A 61 -6.76 -7.03 -7.58
CA SER A 61 -7.76 -6.64 -6.60
C SER A 61 -7.93 -5.12 -6.49
N ASP A 62 -9.10 -4.72 -5.97
CA ASP A 62 -9.32 -3.42 -5.35
C ASP A 62 -9.23 -3.61 -3.84
N ASN A 63 -8.48 -2.74 -3.17
CA ASN A 63 -8.21 -2.85 -1.75
C ASN A 63 -8.50 -1.52 -1.05
N GLN A 64 -8.93 -1.62 0.20
CA GLN A 64 -9.06 -0.49 1.10
C GLN A 64 -8.21 -0.76 2.35
N LEU A 65 -7.44 0.24 2.78
CA LEU A 65 -6.64 0.19 3.99
C LEU A 65 -6.89 1.44 4.82
N LEU A 66 -7.40 1.22 6.04
CA LEU A 66 -7.51 2.26 7.06
C LEU A 66 -6.49 1.97 8.16
N ILE A 67 -5.60 2.93 8.39
CA ILE A 67 -4.68 2.94 9.53
C ILE A 67 -5.15 4.03 10.46
N THR A 68 -5.46 3.69 11.70
CA THR A 68 -5.79 4.65 12.76
C THR A 68 -4.63 4.72 13.73
N ILE A 69 -4.27 5.93 14.14
CA ILE A 69 -3.26 6.20 15.16
C ILE A 69 -3.96 6.90 16.32
N GLU A 70 -3.77 6.36 17.52
CA GLU A 70 -4.29 6.92 18.77
C GLU A 70 -3.10 7.18 19.69
N ASP A 71 -3.07 8.36 20.33
CA ASP A 71 -2.09 8.65 21.38
C ASP A 71 -2.55 7.99 22.69
N LEU A 72 -1.61 7.35 23.42
CA LEU A 72 -1.88 6.52 24.60
C LEU A 72 -1.93 7.31 25.92
#